data_AF-A0A976H3A6-F1
#
_entry.id   AF-A0A976H3A6-F1
#
_cell.length_a   1.000
_cell.length_b   1.000
_cell.length_c   1.000
_cell.angle_alpha   90.00
_cell.angle_beta   90.00
_cell.angle_gamma   90.00
#
_symmetry.space_group_name_H-M   'P 1'
#
loop_
_entity.id
_entity.type
_entity.pdbx_description
1 polymer ?
#
loop_
_entity_poly.entity_id
_entity_poly.type
_entity_poly.pdbx_seq_one_letter_code
_entity_poly.pdbx_strand_id
1 'polypeptide(L)'
;MRTHFPTFFPCFRDLLRNLLLAILLVLSPVCADEFLLGSLGKMTGSLVSIDSSSHLSLSSPLSPNTIDLPISALESLIFPATESNRLAPPQLLQLVNGDQLPVEIIELDATSLRYRPSWQSSLQIPRSALLSLHFDAANPQILYSGPKQDDWQLNKAWKFQADQLVSLSWGPTHRQFESLPDRYVIDFEVAWTGNAGFKFLFASNNPDGNAETNAYFLQFNSAGLELKRQIAKPRKYLSLATFNDITPDQFEESSIQFTLRIDRTNRLLQLALNGKDLRRTIIDPQETGPIPSGSFFSFLATTGQDDEHRISKIQLSTWPSGSVEARQEKRPATKRDTLYDIDSNRISGKLLSIQSGNPPLILFENPHDPSPQPLPATQVAVVHLHQTLQPIKPPCYRIELRHQGFLHLSHFTLREGRLQATHPLLGPLTIPRDHILSLKKFQP
;
A
#
# COMPACT_ATOMS: atom_id res chain seq x y z
N MET A 1 58.39 -23.50 -73.57
CA MET A 1 58.55 -22.04 -73.76
C MET A 1 57.71 -21.33 -72.71
N ARG A 2 58.33 -20.41 -71.93
CA ARG A 2 57.75 -19.41 -71.00
C ARG A 2 57.01 -19.97 -69.76
N THR A 3 57.61 -19.99 -68.56
CA THR A 3 57.74 -18.93 -67.51
C THR A 3 56.42 -18.46 -66.88
N HIS A 4 56.12 -18.86 -65.63
CA HIS A 4 56.10 -18.03 -64.41
C HIS A 4 55.17 -18.54 -63.26
N PHE A 5 55.78 -18.59 -62.07
CA PHE A 5 55.32 -18.48 -60.66
C PHE A 5 53.98 -19.04 -60.13
N PRO A 6 53.99 -19.67 -58.93
CA PRO A 6 52.80 -20.00 -58.15
C PRO A 6 52.29 -18.80 -57.33
N THR A 7 50.97 -18.73 -57.17
CA THR A 7 50.20 -17.71 -56.45
C THR A 7 50.25 -17.84 -54.93
N PHE A 8 50.49 -16.72 -54.26
CA PHE A 8 50.31 -16.44 -52.83
C PHE A 8 48.83 -16.11 -52.49
N PHE A 9 48.31 -16.71 -51.39
CA PHE A 9 47.28 -16.26 -50.40
C PHE A 9 45.86 -15.80 -50.86
N PRO A 10 44.76 -15.97 -50.07
CA PRO A 10 44.68 -15.50 -48.68
C PRO A 10 43.99 -16.37 -47.61
N CYS A 11 44.55 -16.20 -46.42
CA CYS A 11 43.96 -16.28 -45.09
C CYS A 11 43.09 -15.04 -44.89
N PHE A 12 41.78 -15.17 -44.64
CA PHE A 12 40.92 -14.13 -44.04
C PHE A 12 39.49 -14.64 -43.79
N ARG A 13 39.30 -15.76 -43.07
CA ARG A 13 37.92 -16.19 -42.74
C ARG A 13 37.69 -16.91 -41.43
N ASP A 14 38.73 -17.36 -40.74
CA ASP A 14 38.56 -18.20 -39.55
C ASP A 14 38.97 -17.57 -38.22
N LEU A 15 39.37 -16.29 -38.20
CA LEU A 15 39.67 -15.57 -36.95
C LEU A 15 38.49 -14.77 -36.37
N LEU A 16 37.42 -14.54 -37.14
CA LEU A 16 36.25 -13.77 -36.69
C LEU A 16 35.13 -14.62 -36.06
N ARG A 17 35.25 -15.95 -36.12
CA ARG A 17 34.17 -16.87 -35.72
C ARG A 17 34.29 -17.41 -34.29
N ASN A 18 35.43 -17.19 -33.64
CA ASN A 18 35.70 -17.61 -32.25
C ASN A 18 35.81 -16.44 -31.25
N LEU A 19 35.41 -15.22 -31.63
CA LEU A 19 35.37 -14.05 -30.73
C LEU A 19 33.94 -13.56 -30.40
N LEU A 20 32.94 -14.41 -30.60
CA LEU A 20 31.52 -14.14 -30.33
C LEU A 20 30.88 -15.18 -29.39
N LEU A 21 31.73 -15.96 -28.70
CA LEU A 21 31.33 -16.98 -27.73
C LEU A 21 32.05 -16.78 -26.39
N ALA A 22 32.05 -15.54 -25.89
CA ALA A 22 32.32 -15.23 -24.50
C ALA A 22 31.56 -13.96 -24.14
N ILE A 23 30.86 -13.96 -23.00
CA ILE A 23 29.92 -12.93 -22.53
C ILE A 23 28.49 -13.05 -23.10
N LEU A 24 27.89 -14.23 -22.94
CA LEU A 24 26.52 -14.30 -22.44
C LEU A 24 26.64 -14.51 -20.93
N LEU A 25 27.13 -13.47 -20.24
CA LEU A 25 26.84 -13.31 -18.83
C LEU A 25 25.31 -13.22 -18.76
N VAL A 26 24.70 -14.21 -18.10
CA VAL A 26 23.33 -14.12 -17.61
C VAL A 26 23.33 -12.94 -16.63
N LEU A 27 23.24 -11.73 -17.17
CA LEU A 27 22.78 -10.57 -16.43
C LEU A 27 21.30 -10.86 -16.23
N SER A 28 20.98 -11.54 -15.14
CA SER A 28 19.72 -11.29 -14.45
C SER A 28 19.50 -9.77 -14.50
N PRO A 29 18.30 -9.28 -14.84
CA PRO A 29 18.06 -7.84 -14.80
C PRO A 29 18.21 -7.43 -13.34
N VAL A 30 19.43 -7.04 -12.95
CA VAL A 30 19.68 -6.26 -11.75
C VAL A 30 19.03 -4.94 -12.12
N CYS A 31 17.78 -4.79 -11.70
CA CYS A 31 17.09 -3.52 -11.79
C CYS A 31 18.05 -2.49 -11.16
N ALA A 32 18.50 -1.53 -11.96
CA ALA A 32 19.56 -0.63 -11.57
C ALA A 32 19.06 0.35 -10.50
N ASP A 33 19.93 0.76 -9.60
CA ASP A 33 19.67 1.89 -8.72
C ASP A 33 19.57 3.17 -9.54
N GLU A 34 18.68 4.06 -9.13
CA GLU A 34 18.51 5.36 -9.76
C GLU A 34 19.09 6.46 -8.86
N PHE A 35 20.03 7.23 -9.41
CA PHE A 35 20.67 8.36 -8.75
C PHE A 35 20.19 9.66 -9.38
N LEU A 36 19.69 10.58 -8.56
CA LEU A 36 19.45 11.97 -8.94
C LEU A 36 20.60 12.82 -8.39
N LEU A 37 21.34 13.45 -9.29
CA LEU A 37 22.61 14.12 -9.02
C LEU A 37 22.51 15.62 -9.31
N GLY A 38 21.61 16.36 -8.66
CA GLY A 38 21.48 17.81 -8.83
C GLY A 38 21.58 18.31 -10.26
N SER A 39 22.54 19.20 -10.55
CA SER A 39 22.76 19.76 -11.89
C SER A 39 23.28 18.74 -12.93
N LEU A 40 23.74 17.57 -12.50
CA LEU A 40 24.24 16.50 -13.39
C LEU A 40 23.13 15.59 -13.91
N GLY A 41 21.90 15.73 -13.40
CA GLY A 41 20.74 14.97 -13.87
C GLY A 41 20.62 13.56 -13.27
N LYS A 42 19.98 12.65 -14.00
CA LYS A 42 19.68 11.28 -13.57
C LYS A 42 20.71 10.30 -14.10
N MET A 43 21.18 9.39 -13.26
CA MET A 43 22.09 8.29 -13.63
C MET A 43 21.55 6.95 -13.12
N THR A 44 21.85 5.87 -13.83
CA THR A 44 21.53 4.50 -13.41
C THR A 44 22.81 3.68 -13.23
N GLY A 45 22.81 2.79 -12.23
CA GLY A 45 23.96 1.95 -11.91
C GLY A 45 23.70 1.06 -10.71
N SER A 46 24.75 0.49 -10.14
CA SER A 46 24.67 -0.26 -8.87
C SER A 46 25.53 0.45 -7.83
N LEU A 47 24.93 0.81 -6.72
CA LEU A 47 25.64 1.36 -5.58
C LEU A 47 26.66 0.36 -5.05
N VAL A 48 27.91 0.80 -4.93
CA VAL A 48 29.00 0.07 -4.27
C VAL A 48 29.08 0.50 -2.81
N SER A 49 29.18 1.80 -2.54
CA SER A 49 29.23 2.32 -1.18
C SER A 49 28.78 3.76 -1.05
N ILE A 50 28.27 4.12 0.14
CA ILE A 50 28.09 5.50 0.58
C ILE A 50 28.77 5.67 1.94
N ASP A 51 29.51 6.76 2.08
CA ASP A 51 29.78 7.41 3.36
C ASP A 51 29.11 8.79 3.31
N SER A 52 28.10 9.00 4.16
CA SER A 52 27.32 10.23 4.21
C SER A 52 28.13 11.50 4.47
N SER A 53 29.37 11.33 4.93
CA SER A 53 30.29 12.39 5.34
C SER A 53 31.28 12.77 4.25
N SER A 54 31.44 11.95 3.19
CA SER A 54 32.51 12.14 2.21
C SER A 54 32.09 11.82 0.77
N HIS A 55 31.94 10.56 0.41
CA HIS A 55 31.81 10.10 -0.98
C HIS A 55 30.73 9.03 -1.17
N LEU A 56 30.26 8.92 -2.41
CA LEU A 56 29.48 7.80 -2.91
C LEU A 56 30.23 7.16 -4.08
N SER A 57 30.16 5.83 -4.16
CA SER A 57 30.80 5.03 -5.20
C SER A 57 29.75 4.16 -5.88
N LEU A 58 29.72 4.16 -7.21
CA LEU A 58 28.78 3.36 -7.99
C LEU A 58 29.48 2.68 -9.17
N SER A 59 28.94 1.53 -9.57
CA SER A 59 29.28 0.85 -10.81
C SER A 59 28.24 1.21 -11.87
N SER A 60 28.66 1.57 -13.08
CA SER A 60 27.76 1.91 -14.19
C SER A 60 28.22 1.20 -15.46
N PRO A 61 27.30 0.72 -16.32
CA PRO A 61 27.66 0.21 -17.65
C PRO A 61 28.39 1.24 -18.53
N LEU A 62 28.33 2.52 -18.18
CA LEU A 62 28.97 3.63 -18.90
C LEU A 62 30.46 3.80 -18.56
N SER A 63 30.97 3.09 -17.55
CA SER A 63 32.37 3.17 -17.13
C SER A 63 32.90 1.79 -16.75
N PRO A 64 34.09 1.39 -17.24
CA PRO A 64 34.72 0.13 -16.82
C PRO A 64 35.22 0.16 -15.37
N ASN A 65 35.39 1.35 -14.79
CA ASN A 65 35.83 1.57 -13.41
C ASN A 65 34.68 2.10 -12.55
N THR A 66 34.78 1.93 -11.23
CA THR A 66 33.88 2.57 -10.27
C THR A 66 33.91 4.09 -10.41
N ILE A 67 32.74 4.71 -10.36
CA ILE A 67 32.56 6.16 -10.41
C ILE A 67 32.43 6.65 -8.96
N ASP A 68 33.39 7.46 -8.52
CA ASP A 68 33.37 8.12 -7.21
C ASP A 68 32.89 9.56 -7.35
N LEU A 69 31.87 9.91 -6.58
CA LEU A 69 31.28 11.26 -6.55
C LEU A 69 31.26 11.79 -5.12
N PRO A 70 31.41 13.11 -4.92
CA PRO A 70 31.19 13.70 -3.60
C PRO A 70 29.74 13.48 -3.18
N ILE A 71 29.50 13.14 -1.91
CA ILE A 71 28.14 12.89 -1.41
C ILE A 71 27.23 14.12 -1.55
N SER A 72 27.82 15.31 -1.57
CA SER A 72 27.11 16.58 -1.76
C SER A 72 26.38 16.69 -3.10
N ALA A 73 26.81 15.93 -4.12
CA ALA A 73 26.16 15.87 -5.43
C ALA A 73 24.88 15.02 -5.43
N LEU A 74 24.69 14.14 -4.44
CA LEU A 74 23.51 13.30 -4.34
C LEU A 74 22.31 14.09 -3.81
N GLU A 75 21.24 14.16 -4.60
CA GLU A 75 19.94 14.65 -4.13
C GLU A 75 19.06 13.52 -3.66
N SER A 76 18.98 12.44 -4.46
CA SER A 76 18.27 11.23 -4.08
C SER A 76 18.85 9.97 -4.72
N LEU A 77 18.63 8.85 -4.05
CA LEU A 77 18.94 7.50 -4.50
C LEU A 77 17.69 6.64 -4.30
N ILE A 78 17.24 5.97 -5.34
CA ILE A 78 16.11 5.04 -5.29
C ILE A 78 16.62 3.63 -5.58
N PHE A 79 16.28 2.70 -4.68
CA PHE A 79 16.59 1.29 -4.87
C PHE A 79 15.46 0.61 -5.65
N PRO A 80 15.78 -0.28 -6.58
CA PRO A 80 14.79 -1.02 -7.36
C PRO A 80 13.82 -1.80 -6.49
N ALA A 81 12.60 -2.05 -6.96
CA ALA A 81 11.68 -2.96 -6.29
C ALA A 81 12.30 -4.37 -6.26
N THR A 82 12.37 -4.97 -5.07
CA THR A 82 12.68 -6.40 -4.90
C THR A 82 11.36 -7.15 -4.75
N GLU A 83 11.25 -8.35 -5.33
CA GLU A 83 10.07 -9.24 -5.21
C GLU A 83 9.89 -9.81 -3.79
N SER A 84 10.34 -9.10 -2.76
CA SER A 84 10.18 -9.51 -1.38
C SER A 84 8.70 -9.40 -0.99
N ASN A 85 8.00 -10.54 -1.00
CA ASN A 85 6.64 -10.73 -0.52
C ASN A 85 6.52 -10.61 1.02
N ARG A 86 7.38 -9.81 1.65
CA ARG A 86 7.37 -9.61 3.11
C ARG A 86 6.30 -8.58 3.45
N LEU A 87 5.31 -9.01 4.22
CA LEU A 87 4.30 -8.12 4.77
C LEU A 87 4.95 -7.08 5.69
N ALA A 88 4.51 -5.83 5.60
CA ALA A 88 4.89 -4.82 6.57
C ALA A 88 4.39 -5.26 7.96
N PRO A 89 5.17 -5.02 9.02
CA PRO A 89 4.64 -5.15 10.37
C PRO A 89 3.34 -4.35 10.54
N PRO A 90 2.36 -4.87 11.30
CA PRO A 90 1.03 -4.28 11.37
C PRO A 90 0.99 -2.96 12.14
N GLN A 91 2.00 -2.66 12.97
CA GLN A 91 2.05 -1.43 13.74
C GLN A 91 3.07 -0.44 13.19
N LEU A 92 2.79 0.86 13.38
CA LEU A 92 3.74 1.94 13.09
C LEU A 92 4.01 2.71 14.37
N LEU A 93 5.29 2.78 14.69
CA LEU A 93 5.86 3.58 15.74
C LEU A 93 6.17 4.97 15.19
N GLN A 94 5.66 6.03 15.82
CA GLN A 94 6.09 7.39 15.55
C GLN A 94 6.90 7.92 16.73
N LEU A 95 8.05 8.52 16.44
CA LEU A 95 8.96 9.09 17.42
C LEU A 95 8.76 10.60 17.58
N VAL A 96 9.24 11.15 18.69
CA VAL A 96 9.11 12.59 19.01
C VAL A 96 9.81 13.53 18.01
N ASN A 97 10.79 13.02 17.26
CA ASN A 97 11.46 13.74 16.18
C ASN A 97 10.73 13.63 14.82
N GLY A 98 9.56 12.98 14.79
CA GLY A 98 8.75 12.79 13.59
C GLY A 98 9.07 11.53 12.79
N ASP A 99 10.11 10.78 13.16
CA ASP A 99 10.45 9.53 12.48
C ASP A 99 9.40 8.44 12.67
N GLN A 100 9.30 7.56 11.68
CA GLN A 100 8.26 6.55 11.60
C GLN A 100 8.86 5.18 11.26
N LEU A 101 8.56 4.19 12.06
CA LEU A 101 9.12 2.85 11.93
C LEU A 101 8.01 1.79 11.95
N PRO A 102 7.85 0.97 10.90
CA PRO A 102 6.94 -0.16 10.96
C PRO A 102 7.55 -1.25 11.84
N VAL A 103 6.81 -1.71 12.84
CA VAL A 103 7.27 -2.62 13.88
C VAL A 103 6.19 -3.60 14.30
N GLU A 104 6.61 -4.73 14.84
CA GLU A 104 5.78 -5.57 15.70
C GLU A 104 6.03 -5.13 17.15
N ILE A 105 4.99 -4.70 17.86
CA ILE A 105 5.10 -4.35 19.27
C ILE A 105 5.16 -5.63 20.11
N ILE A 106 6.23 -5.80 20.89
CA ILE A 106 6.39 -6.95 21.79
C ILE A 106 5.77 -6.63 23.14
N GLU A 107 6.24 -5.56 23.79
CA GLU A 107 5.70 -5.12 25.07
C GLU A 107 5.95 -3.63 25.29
N LEU A 108 5.07 -3.00 26.07
CA LEU A 108 5.27 -1.64 26.56
C LEU A 108 4.91 -1.59 28.04
N ASP A 109 5.76 -0.91 28.80
CA ASP A 109 5.55 -0.65 30.22
C ASP A 109 5.62 0.85 30.54
N ALA A 110 5.79 1.20 31.81
CA ALA A 110 5.88 2.57 32.27
C ALA A 110 7.15 3.31 31.78
N THR A 111 8.19 2.58 31.37
CA THR A 111 9.54 3.08 31.11
C THR A 111 9.99 2.90 29.67
N SER A 112 9.59 1.82 29.01
CA SER A 112 10.13 1.47 27.70
C SER A 112 9.15 0.72 26.80
N LEU A 113 9.45 0.72 25.51
CA LEU A 113 8.82 -0.10 24.49
C LEU A 113 9.87 -1.07 23.94
N ARG A 114 9.55 -2.37 23.95
CA ARG A 114 10.28 -3.40 23.21
C ARG A 114 9.50 -3.76 21.95
N TYR A 115 10.19 -3.78 20.82
CA TYR A 115 9.57 -3.97 19.51
C TYR A 115 10.51 -4.70 18.54
N ARG A 116 9.97 -5.18 17.43
CA ARG A 116 10.69 -5.92 16.39
C ARG A 116 10.43 -5.29 15.02
N PRO A 117 11.43 -4.61 14.40
CA PRO A 117 11.34 -4.26 12.99
C PRO A 117 11.56 -5.51 12.12
N SER A 118 11.21 -5.45 10.83
CA SER A 118 11.29 -6.62 9.94
C SER A 118 12.71 -7.11 9.61
N TRP A 119 13.75 -6.37 10.02
CA TRP A 119 15.16 -6.69 9.76
C TRP A 119 15.99 -6.99 11.00
N GLN A 120 15.42 -6.89 12.21
CA GLN A 120 16.16 -7.13 13.46
C GLN A 120 15.25 -7.76 14.51
N SER A 121 15.78 -8.67 15.32
CA SER A 121 14.99 -9.55 16.20
C SER A 121 14.26 -8.84 17.34
N SER A 122 14.89 -7.83 17.95
CA SER A 122 14.31 -7.04 19.04
C SER A 122 15.12 -5.77 19.24
N LEU A 123 14.43 -4.66 19.48
CA LEU A 123 14.96 -3.37 19.87
C LEU A 123 14.17 -2.83 21.06
N GLN A 124 14.76 -1.90 21.80
CA GLN A 124 14.15 -1.25 22.94
C GLN A 124 14.39 0.25 22.87
N ILE A 125 13.36 1.03 23.20
CA ILE A 125 13.47 2.49 23.32
C ILE A 125 12.77 3.00 24.58
N PRO A 126 13.26 4.12 25.15
CA PRO A 126 12.56 4.79 26.23
C PRO A 126 11.15 5.21 25.79
N ARG A 127 10.16 5.05 26.69
CA ARG A 127 8.78 5.48 26.45
C ARG A 127 8.69 6.97 26.13
N SER A 128 9.57 7.78 26.70
CA SER A 128 9.65 9.22 26.43
C SER A 128 10.02 9.58 24.98
N ALA A 129 10.62 8.64 24.23
CA ALA A 129 10.94 8.83 22.82
C ALA A 129 9.76 8.54 21.88
N LEU A 130 8.63 8.05 22.41
CA LEU A 130 7.43 7.72 21.66
C LEU A 130 6.53 8.95 21.50
N LEU A 131 6.09 9.20 20.27
CA LEU A 131 5.01 10.14 19.97
C LEU A 131 3.65 9.44 19.93
N SER A 132 3.56 8.39 19.12
CA SER A 132 2.35 7.59 18.96
C SER A 132 2.64 6.17 18.52
N LEU A 133 1.67 5.29 18.78
CA LEU A 133 1.63 3.90 18.37
C LEU A 133 0.36 3.68 17.57
N HIS A 134 0.50 3.29 16.31
CA HIS A 134 -0.60 3.01 15.40
C HIS A 134 -0.72 1.49 15.25
N PHE A 135 -1.89 0.92 15.53
CA PHE A 135 -2.04 -0.54 15.66
C PHE A 135 -2.59 -1.23 14.42
N ASP A 136 -2.85 -0.46 13.37
CA ASP A 136 -3.20 -0.96 12.04
C ASP A 136 -2.59 -0.06 10.98
N ALA A 137 -1.29 0.18 11.09
CA ALA A 137 -0.64 1.20 10.32
C ALA A 137 -0.25 0.74 8.92
N ALA A 138 -0.22 -0.57 8.67
CA ALA A 138 0.16 -1.14 7.40
C ALA A 138 -0.55 -0.41 6.25
N ASN A 139 0.23 0.04 5.26
CA ASN A 139 -0.35 0.57 4.04
C ASN A 139 -1.36 -0.45 3.48
N PRO A 140 -2.46 0.02 2.85
CA PRO A 140 -3.32 -0.85 2.07
C PRO A 140 -2.44 -1.71 1.17
N GLN A 141 -2.33 -3.00 1.49
CA GLN A 141 -1.57 -3.93 0.68
C GLN A 141 -2.41 -4.15 -0.56
N ILE A 142 -1.88 -3.81 -1.73
CA ILE A 142 -2.53 -4.11 -2.99
C ILE A 142 -2.53 -5.63 -3.15
N LEU A 143 -3.71 -6.23 -2.99
CA LEU A 143 -3.96 -7.66 -3.18
C LEU A 143 -4.18 -7.98 -4.65
N TYR A 144 -4.66 -7.01 -5.42
CA TYR A 144 -4.88 -7.15 -6.86
C TYR A 144 -4.87 -5.79 -7.55
N SER A 145 -4.33 -5.76 -8.77
CA SER A 145 -4.37 -4.64 -9.69
C SER A 145 -4.63 -5.16 -11.10
N GLY A 146 -5.63 -4.60 -11.78
CA GLY A 146 -6.03 -4.96 -13.13
C GLY A 146 -7.03 -3.97 -13.72
N PRO A 147 -7.88 -4.40 -14.67
CA PRO A 147 -8.11 -5.78 -15.10
C PRO A 147 -6.94 -6.40 -15.88
N LYS A 148 -6.81 -7.73 -15.85
CA LYS A 148 -5.97 -8.53 -16.76
C LYS A 148 -6.86 -9.55 -17.45
N GLN A 149 -6.59 -9.89 -18.71
CA GLN A 149 -7.50 -10.73 -19.50
C GLN A 149 -7.80 -12.09 -18.84
N ASP A 150 -6.76 -12.82 -18.43
CA ASP A 150 -6.89 -14.18 -17.89
C ASP A 150 -7.50 -14.22 -16.48
N ASP A 151 -7.61 -13.06 -15.85
CA ASP A 151 -8.13 -12.90 -14.51
C ASP A 151 -9.67 -12.82 -14.46
N TRP A 152 -10.33 -12.62 -15.60
CA TRP A 152 -11.78 -12.39 -15.68
C TRP A 152 -12.46 -13.43 -16.57
N GLN A 153 -13.58 -13.95 -16.11
CA GLN A 153 -14.46 -14.80 -16.91
C GLN A 153 -15.32 -13.94 -17.82
N LEU A 154 -14.84 -13.77 -19.05
CA LEU A 154 -15.52 -13.04 -20.11
C LEU A 154 -16.59 -13.90 -20.80
N ASN A 155 -17.52 -13.25 -21.50
CA ASN A 155 -18.57 -13.90 -22.29
C ASN A 155 -18.84 -13.10 -23.56
N LYS A 156 -19.91 -13.44 -24.30
CA LYS A 156 -20.23 -12.73 -25.55
C LYS A 156 -20.52 -11.24 -25.39
N ALA A 157 -20.91 -10.79 -24.19
CA ALA A 157 -21.19 -9.39 -23.90
C ALA A 157 -19.92 -8.60 -23.56
N TRP A 158 -18.88 -9.27 -23.05
CA TRP A 158 -17.66 -8.64 -22.54
C TRP A 158 -16.41 -9.07 -23.29
N LYS A 159 -15.57 -8.09 -23.64
CA LYS A 159 -14.22 -8.31 -24.19
C LYS A 159 -13.18 -7.60 -23.34
N PHE A 160 -11.93 -8.04 -23.41
CA PHE A 160 -10.80 -7.32 -22.85
C PHE A 160 -10.10 -6.53 -23.96
N GLN A 161 -9.90 -5.23 -23.77
CA GLN A 161 -9.27 -4.35 -24.76
C GLN A 161 -8.54 -3.21 -24.06
N ALA A 162 -7.27 -2.99 -24.42
CA ALA A 162 -6.45 -1.88 -23.91
C ALA A 162 -6.47 -1.73 -22.38
N ASP A 163 -6.26 -2.84 -21.67
CA ASP A 163 -6.27 -2.92 -20.20
C ASP A 163 -7.62 -2.56 -19.54
N GLN A 164 -8.73 -2.79 -20.26
CA GLN A 164 -10.09 -2.55 -19.80
C GLN A 164 -11.01 -3.73 -20.09
N LEU A 165 -12.02 -3.92 -19.23
CA LEU A 165 -13.18 -4.77 -19.54
C LEU A 165 -14.20 -3.92 -20.28
N VAL A 166 -14.58 -4.32 -21.48
CA VAL A 166 -15.51 -3.57 -22.34
C VAL A 166 -16.77 -4.39 -22.56
N SER A 167 -17.92 -3.84 -22.21
CA SER A 167 -19.24 -4.43 -22.45
C SER A 167 -19.97 -3.70 -23.58
N LEU A 168 -20.55 -4.46 -24.50
CA LEU A 168 -21.36 -3.96 -25.62
C LEU A 168 -22.83 -4.42 -25.56
N SER A 169 -23.20 -5.20 -24.53
CA SER A 169 -24.57 -5.67 -24.34
C SER A 169 -24.83 -6.07 -22.89
N TRP A 170 -26.06 -6.43 -22.59
CA TRP A 170 -26.45 -6.98 -21.30
C TRP A 170 -25.70 -8.28 -20.98
N GLY A 171 -25.17 -8.37 -19.76
CA GLY A 171 -24.56 -9.60 -19.24
C GLY A 171 -23.50 -9.32 -18.18
N PRO A 172 -23.20 -10.30 -17.30
CA PRO A 172 -22.16 -10.13 -16.28
C PRO A 172 -20.78 -10.55 -16.79
N THR A 173 -19.73 -9.94 -16.28
CA THR A 173 -18.36 -10.49 -16.24
C THR A 173 -17.94 -10.60 -14.80
N HIS A 174 -17.15 -11.61 -14.44
CA HIS A 174 -16.80 -11.83 -13.05
C HIS A 174 -15.40 -12.38 -12.85
N ARG A 175 -14.90 -12.18 -11.62
CA ARG A 175 -13.67 -12.73 -11.09
C ARG A 175 -13.95 -13.34 -9.74
N GLN A 176 -13.39 -14.52 -9.49
CA GLN A 176 -13.33 -15.12 -8.17
C GLN A 176 -11.95 -14.84 -7.56
N PHE A 177 -11.92 -14.32 -6.34
CA PHE A 177 -10.70 -14.25 -5.54
C PHE A 177 -10.56 -15.51 -4.69
N GLU A 178 -9.34 -15.95 -4.43
CA GLU A 178 -9.08 -17.09 -3.54
C GLU A 178 -9.62 -16.82 -2.14
N SER A 179 -9.32 -15.64 -1.60
CA SER A 179 -9.90 -15.14 -0.36
C SER A 179 -9.99 -13.61 -0.39
N LEU A 180 -10.89 -13.06 0.43
CA LEU A 180 -10.98 -11.63 0.71
C LEU A 180 -10.74 -11.43 2.22
N PRO A 181 -9.96 -10.42 2.63
CA PRO A 181 -9.78 -10.12 4.05
C PRO A 181 -11.09 -9.61 4.68
N ASP A 182 -11.14 -9.54 6.01
CA ASP A 182 -12.31 -9.00 6.72
C ASP A 182 -12.51 -7.50 6.47
N ARG A 183 -11.41 -6.79 6.20
CA ARG A 183 -11.41 -5.36 5.84
C ARG A 183 -10.63 -5.12 4.56
N TYR A 184 -11.29 -4.52 3.56
CA TYR A 184 -10.67 -4.23 2.26
C TYR A 184 -11.26 -2.97 1.62
N VAL A 185 -10.49 -2.45 0.66
CA VAL A 185 -10.88 -1.38 -0.25
C VAL A 185 -10.97 -1.97 -1.66
N ILE A 186 -12.04 -1.65 -2.37
CA ILE A 186 -12.19 -1.89 -3.80
C ILE A 186 -12.20 -0.53 -4.49
N ASP A 187 -11.26 -0.30 -5.39
CA ASP A 187 -11.26 0.83 -6.31
C ASP A 187 -11.51 0.32 -7.73
N PHE A 188 -12.31 1.05 -8.50
CA PHE A 188 -12.46 0.82 -9.94
C PHE A 188 -13.03 2.05 -10.62
N GLU A 189 -12.81 2.17 -11.91
CA GLU A 189 -13.41 3.20 -12.75
C GLU A 189 -14.43 2.57 -13.70
N VAL A 190 -15.57 3.23 -13.87
CA VAL A 190 -16.58 2.90 -14.87
C VAL A 190 -16.76 4.10 -15.79
N ALA A 191 -16.51 3.90 -17.08
CA ALA A 191 -16.87 4.86 -18.13
C ALA A 191 -17.98 4.28 -19.01
N TRP A 192 -18.84 5.14 -19.56
CA TRP A 192 -19.96 4.73 -20.41
C TRP A 192 -20.09 5.58 -21.67
N THR A 193 -20.81 5.03 -22.64
CA THR A 193 -21.35 5.75 -23.81
C THR A 193 -22.80 5.34 -23.98
N GLY A 194 -23.68 6.32 -24.17
CA GLY A 194 -25.12 6.09 -24.11
C GLY A 194 -25.62 5.95 -22.68
N ASN A 195 -26.27 4.84 -22.36
CA ASN A 195 -26.81 4.57 -21.04
C ASN A 195 -25.72 4.16 -20.04
N ALA A 196 -25.70 4.80 -18.86
CA ALA A 196 -24.73 4.56 -17.79
C ALA A 196 -25.08 3.39 -16.84
N GLY A 197 -26.13 2.64 -17.16
CA GLY A 197 -26.71 1.64 -16.26
C GLY A 197 -25.78 0.47 -15.99
N PHE A 198 -25.22 0.38 -14.77
CA PHE A 198 -24.41 -0.75 -14.35
C PHE A 198 -24.75 -1.25 -12.93
N LYS A 199 -24.35 -2.49 -12.65
CA LYS A 199 -24.32 -3.06 -11.30
C LYS A 199 -22.97 -3.68 -11.01
N PHE A 200 -22.49 -3.51 -9.79
CA PHE A 200 -21.32 -4.19 -9.25
C PHE A 200 -21.73 -5.03 -8.05
N LEU A 201 -21.72 -6.35 -8.20
CA LEU A 201 -21.98 -7.32 -7.15
C LEU A 201 -20.65 -7.74 -6.52
N PHE A 202 -20.57 -7.72 -5.18
CA PHE A 202 -19.37 -8.10 -4.45
C PHE A 202 -19.72 -8.84 -3.15
N ALA A 203 -18.71 -9.52 -2.61
CA ALA A 203 -18.84 -10.40 -1.45
C ALA A 203 -19.86 -11.56 -1.66
N SER A 204 -20.09 -11.96 -2.91
CA SER A 204 -21.04 -13.02 -3.26
C SER A 204 -20.35 -14.38 -3.35
N ASN A 205 -21.07 -15.45 -2.99
CA ASN A 205 -20.66 -16.85 -3.25
C ASN A 205 -21.03 -17.34 -4.65
N ASN A 206 -21.67 -16.50 -5.45
CA ASN A 206 -22.10 -16.82 -6.80
C ASN A 206 -21.87 -15.61 -7.73
N PRO A 207 -21.30 -15.81 -8.93
CA PRO A 207 -21.10 -14.72 -9.88
C PRO A 207 -22.41 -14.15 -10.48
N ASP A 208 -23.51 -14.91 -10.41
CA ASP A 208 -24.84 -14.48 -10.86
C ASP A 208 -25.55 -13.66 -9.76
N GLY A 209 -25.85 -12.39 -10.07
CA GLY A 209 -26.61 -11.51 -9.20
C GLY A 209 -28.05 -11.95 -8.93
N ASN A 210 -28.57 -12.92 -9.69
CA ASN A 210 -29.89 -13.49 -9.45
C ASN A 210 -29.90 -14.66 -8.45
N ALA A 211 -28.74 -15.21 -8.09
CA ALA A 211 -28.63 -16.36 -7.20
C ALA A 211 -29.13 -16.05 -5.77
N GLU A 212 -29.54 -17.09 -5.04
CA GLU A 212 -29.81 -17.01 -3.60
C GLU A 212 -28.50 -16.93 -2.80
N THR A 213 -27.91 -15.74 -2.74
CA THR A 213 -26.61 -15.49 -2.13
C THR A 213 -26.68 -14.31 -1.16
N ASN A 214 -25.82 -14.32 -0.14
CA ASN A 214 -25.58 -13.13 0.67
C ASN A 214 -24.52 -12.30 -0.04
N ALA A 215 -24.90 -11.11 -0.50
CA ALA A 215 -24.00 -10.20 -1.21
C ALA A 215 -24.35 -8.74 -0.91
N TYR A 216 -23.45 -7.87 -1.35
CA TYR A 216 -23.74 -6.46 -1.57
C TYR A 216 -23.75 -6.20 -3.07
N PHE A 217 -24.53 -5.21 -3.52
CA PHE A 217 -24.32 -4.66 -4.84
C PHE A 217 -24.50 -3.15 -4.86
N LEU A 218 -23.66 -2.51 -5.66
CA LEU A 218 -23.77 -1.12 -6.06
C LEU A 218 -24.52 -1.07 -7.39
N GLN A 219 -25.48 -0.16 -7.53
CA GLN A 219 -26.22 0.07 -8.75
C GLN A 219 -26.19 1.55 -9.10
N PHE A 220 -25.94 1.86 -10.36
CA PHE A 220 -25.96 3.23 -10.88
C PHE A 220 -26.75 3.25 -12.19
N ASN A 221 -27.68 4.19 -12.32
CA ASN A 221 -28.45 4.44 -13.53
C ASN A 221 -29.10 5.83 -13.48
N SER A 222 -30.05 6.11 -14.37
CA SER A 222 -30.79 7.38 -14.41
C SER A 222 -31.60 7.70 -13.15
N ALA A 223 -31.88 6.73 -12.28
CA ALA A 223 -32.57 6.94 -11.00
C ALA A 223 -31.61 7.31 -9.86
N GLY A 224 -30.29 7.24 -10.11
CA GLY A 224 -29.25 7.61 -9.17
C GLY A 224 -28.31 6.46 -8.82
N LEU A 225 -27.59 6.64 -7.71
CA LEU A 225 -26.67 5.66 -7.15
C LEU A 225 -27.29 4.99 -5.92
N GLU A 226 -27.15 3.68 -5.81
CA GLU A 226 -27.70 2.92 -4.69
C GLU A 226 -26.80 1.76 -4.29
N LEU A 227 -26.58 1.61 -2.98
CA LEU A 227 -25.90 0.46 -2.38
C LEU A 227 -26.92 -0.41 -1.67
N LYS A 228 -26.97 -1.70 -2.03
CA LYS A 228 -27.97 -2.66 -1.55
C LYS A 228 -27.34 -3.89 -0.93
N ARG A 229 -28.06 -4.46 0.02
CA ARG A 229 -27.84 -5.79 0.62
C ARG A 229 -28.78 -6.80 -0.03
N GLN A 230 -28.23 -7.92 -0.52
CA GLN A 230 -28.99 -9.05 -1.03
C GLN A 230 -29.00 -10.20 -0.02
N ILE A 231 -30.15 -10.48 0.59
CA ILE A 231 -30.32 -11.54 1.59
C ILE A 231 -30.67 -12.83 0.87
N ALA A 232 -30.00 -13.94 1.19
CA ALA A 232 -30.17 -15.20 0.47
C ALA A 232 -31.55 -15.84 0.65
N LYS A 233 -32.10 -15.87 1.88
CA LYS A 233 -33.30 -16.64 2.23
C LYS A 233 -34.23 -15.91 3.22
N PRO A 234 -35.47 -15.56 2.82
CA PRO A 234 -35.94 -15.49 1.42
C PRO A 234 -35.13 -14.45 0.64
N ARG A 235 -35.04 -14.60 -0.69
CA ARG A 235 -34.35 -13.62 -1.53
C ARG A 235 -35.00 -12.24 -1.38
N LYS A 236 -34.29 -11.32 -0.72
CA LYS A 236 -34.75 -9.97 -0.42
C LYS A 236 -33.63 -8.97 -0.64
N TYR A 237 -34.03 -7.76 -1.02
CA TYR A 237 -33.12 -6.65 -1.21
C TYR A 237 -33.44 -5.56 -0.19
N LEU A 238 -32.41 -5.07 0.49
CA LEU A 238 -32.51 -3.93 1.40
C LEU A 238 -31.57 -2.84 0.91
N SER A 239 -32.09 -1.63 0.76
CA SER A 239 -31.27 -0.45 0.45
C SER A 239 -30.51 -0.03 1.70
N LEU A 240 -29.18 0.02 1.60
CA LEU A 240 -28.30 0.47 2.68
C LEU A 240 -28.00 1.97 2.55
N ALA A 241 -27.87 2.46 1.32
CA ALA A 241 -27.73 3.88 1.01
C ALA A 241 -28.28 4.18 -0.39
N THR A 242 -28.92 5.34 -0.54
CA THR A 242 -29.53 5.81 -1.78
C THR A 242 -29.16 7.27 -2.00
N PHE A 243 -28.73 7.61 -3.22
CA PHE A 243 -28.30 8.94 -3.65
C PHE A 243 -28.97 9.25 -4.99
N ASN A 244 -30.22 9.71 -4.91
CA ASN A 244 -31.03 10.03 -6.09
C ASN A 244 -30.54 11.28 -6.84
N ASP A 245 -29.75 12.09 -6.14
CA ASP A 245 -29.09 13.30 -6.64
C ASP A 245 -27.75 13.02 -7.31
N ILE A 246 -27.31 11.76 -7.42
CA ILE A 246 -26.09 11.39 -8.13
C ILE A 246 -26.49 10.64 -9.40
N THR A 247 -26.67 11.37 -10.49
CA THR A 247 -27.16 10.85 -11.77
C THR A 247 -26.12 10.97 -12.89
N PRO A 248 -26.22 10.18 -13.98
CA PRO A 248 -25.21 10.16 -15.04
C PRO A 248 -24.91 11.51 -15.70
N ASP A 249 -25.91 12.39 -15.82
CA ASP A 249 -25.80 13.72 -16.42
C ASP A 249 -24.88 14.68 -15.65
N GLN A 250 -24.48 14.33 -14.43
CA GLN A 250 -23.58 15.15 -13.61
C GLN A 250 -22.09 14.91 -13.90
N PHE A 251 -21.78 13.90 -14.72
CA PHE A 251 -20.40 13.50 -15.00
C PHE A 251 -20.06 13.84 -16.45
N GLU A 252 -19.41 15.00 -16.65
CA GLU A 252 -19.06 15.52 -17.99
C GLU A 252 -18.27 14.52 -18.84
N GLU A 253 -17.37 13.76 -18.22
CA GLU A 253 -16.53 12.75 -18.89
C GLU A 253 -17.25 11.41 -19.09
N SER A 254 -18.52 11.28 -18.68
CA SER A 254 -19.25 10.00 -18.65
C SER A 254 -18.45 8.88 -17.97
N SER A 255 -17.78 9.23 -16.87
CA SER A 255 -16.94 8.33 -16.10
C SER A 255 -17.01 8.63 -14.60
N ILE A 256 -16.90 7.57 -13.78
CA ILE A 256 -16.87 7.64 -12.32
C ILE A 256 -15.83 6.67 -11.78
N GLN A 257 -14.96 7.17 -10.91
CA GLN A 257 -14.12 6.34 -10.05
C GLN A 257 -14.85 6.06 -8.74
N PHE A 258 -15.08 4.78 -8.45
CA PHE A 258 -15.66 4.31 -7.20
C PHE A 258 -14.56 3.84 -6.25
N THR A 259 -14.69 4.21 -4.98
CA THR A 259 -13.95 3.60 -3.87
C THR A 259 -14.95 3.08 -2.85
N LEU A 260 -14.95 1.77 -2.65
CA LEU A 260 -15.73 1.08 -1.61
C LEU A 260 -14.79 0.61 -0.52
N ARG A 261 -15.04 0.98 0.74
CA ARG A 261 -14.34 0.42 1.91
C ARG A 261 -15.30 -0.46 2.69
N ILE A 262 -14.89 -1.70 2.94
CA ILE A 262 -15.73 -2.74 3.54
C ILE A 262 -15.05 -3.20 4.82
N ASP A 263 -15.77 -3.14 5.93
CA ASP A 263 -15.43 -3.82 7.18
C ASP A 263 -16.54 -4.81 7.52
N ARG A 264 -16.28 -6.08 7.21
CA ARG A 264 -17.20 -7.19 7.46
C ARG A 264 -17.41 -7.41 8.95
N THR A 265 -16.36 -7.22 9.75
CA THR A 265 -16.40 -7.46 11.21
C THR A 265 -17.41 -6.54 11.87
N ASN A 266 -17.43 -5.27 11.47
CA ASN A 266 -18.31 -4.25 12.02
C ASN A 266 -19.55 -3.95 11.17
N ARG A 267 -19.80 -4.70 10.09
CA ARG A 267 -20.92 -4.47 9.15
C ARG A 267 -20.95 -3.04 8.61
N LEU A 268 -19.78 -2.46 8.40
CA LEU A 268 -19.60 -1.06 8.02
C LEU A 268 -19.11 -0.97 6.58
N LEU A 269 -19.74 -0.10 5.80
CA LEU A 269 -19.34 0.26 4.46
C LEU A 269 -19.11 1.77 4.35
N GLN A 270 -18.15 2.16 3.51
CA GLN A 270 -17.91 3.54 3.10
C GLN A 270 -17.88 3.62 1.58
N LEU A 271 -18.33 4.75 1.05
CA LEU A 271 -18.40 5.02 -0.37
C LEU A 271 -17.82 6.40 -0.67
N ALA A 272 -16.91 6.46 -1.62
CA ALA A 272 -16.37 7.68 -2.20
C ALA A 272 -16.46 7.64 -3.73
N LEU A 273 -16.61 8.81 -4.34
CA LEU A 273 -16.66 9.00 -5.79
C LEU A 273 -15.57 10.01 -6.18
N ASN A 274 -14.79 9.71 -7.22
CA ASN A 274 -13.75 10.60 -7.77
C ASN A 274 -12.81 11.14 -6.66
N GLY A 275 -12.43 10.27 -5.72
CA GLY A 275 -11.55 10.62 -4.59
C GLY A 275 -12.20 11.39 -3.45
N LYS A 276 -13.49 11.74 -3.53
CA LYS A 276 -14.23 12.45 -2.48
C LYS A 276 -15.21 11.53 -1.76
N ASP A 277 -15.12 11.45 -0.44
CA ASP A 277 -16.06 10.64 0.36
C ASP A 277 -17.49 11.15 0.19
N LEU A 278 -18.37 10.24 -0.23
CA LEU A 278 -19.81 10.49 -0.36
C LEU A 278 -20.53 10.14 0.95
N ARG A 279 -20.20 9.00 1.55
CA ARG A 279 -20.72 8.59 2.86
C ARG A 279 -19.73 7.67 3.58
N ARG A 280 -19.35 8.06 4.80
CA ARG A 280 -18.39 7.32 5.65
C ARG A 280 -19.02 6.30 6.60
N THR A 281 -20.35 6.32 6.72
CA THR A 281 -21.08 5.43 7.63
C THR A 281 -22.32 4.88 6.92
N ILE A 282 -22.20 3.67 6.39
CA ILE A 282 -23.29 2.86 5.85
C ILE A 282 -23.27 1.55 6.63
N ILE A 283 -24.28 1.31 7.45
CA ILE A 283 -24.37 0.12 8.30
C ILE A 283 -25.24 -0.94 7.61
N ASP A 284 -24.74 -2.17 7.53
CA ASP A 284 -25.55 -3.35 7.22
C ASP A 284 -26.22 -3.84 8.52
N PRO A 285 -27.55 -3.70 8.68
CA PRO A 285 -28.23 -4.00 9.94
C PRO A 285 -28.09 -5.47 10.34
N GLN A 286 -28.12 -5.77 11.65
CA GLN A 286 -27.98 -7.15 12.12
C GLN A 286 -29.13 -8.06 11.65
N GLU A 287 -30.31 -7.48 11.43
CA GLU A 287 -31.53 -8.17 10.98
C GLU A 287 -31.41 -8.71 9.55
N THR A 288 -30.40 -8.29 8.78
CA THR A 288 -30.14 -8.83 7.43
C THR A 288 -29.51 -10.23 7.45
N GLY A 289 -29.20 -10.76 8.65
CA GLY A 289 -28.70 -12.11 8.84
C GLY A 289 -27.19 -12.22 8.62
N PRO A 290 -26.67 -13.37 8.13
CA PRO A 290 -25.22 -13.60 7.98
C PRO A 290 -24.55 -12.53 7.11
N ILE A 291 -23.32 -12.16 7.47
CA ILE A 291 -22.52 -11.19 6.71
C ILE A 291 -22.13 -11.81 5.36
N PRO A 292 -22.20 -11.06 4.24
CA PRO A 292 -21.64 -11.48 2.96
C PRO A 292 -20.16 -11.86 3.07
N SER A 293 -19.84 -13.14 2.84
CA SER A 293 -18.50 -13.70 3.00
C SER A 293 -17.85 -14.14 1.69
N GLY A 294 -18.57 -14.09 0.58
CA GLY A 294 -18.08 -14.65 -0.68
C GLY A 294 -16.95 -13.83 -1.31
N SER A 295 -16.36 -14.40 -2.36
CA SER A 295 -15.16 -13.88 -3.03
C SER A 295 -15.36 -13.53 -4.49
N PHE A 296 -16.60 -13.53 -4.99
CA PHE A 296 -16.90 -13.08 -6.35
C PHE A 296 -17.08 -11.57 -6.43
N PHE A 297 -16.41 -10.97 -7.42
CA PHE A 297 -16.68 -9.64 -7.95
C PHE A 297 -17.31 -9.80 -9.33
N SER A 298 -18.45 -9.16 -9.58
CA SER A 298 -19.20 -9.29 -10.83
C SER A 298 -19.71 -7.92 -11.29
N PHE A 299 -19.31 -7.52 -12.50
CA PHE A 299 -19.80 -6.32 -13.16
C PHE A 299 -20.89 -6.70 -14.16
N LEU A 300 -22.03 -6.04 -14.09
CA LEU A 300 -23.17 -6.25 -14.97
C LEU A 300 -23.51 -4.92 -15.65
N ALA A 301 -23.31 -4.87 -16.97
CA ALA A 301 -23.89 -3.81 -17.78
C ALA A 301 -25.39 -4.10 -17.96
N THR A 302 -26.23 -3.08 -17.77
CA THR A 302 -27.70 -3.23 -17.83
C THR A 302 -28.29 -2.71 -19.15
N THR A 303 -27.47 -2.61 -20.20
CA THR A 303 -27.74 -1.78 -21.38
C THR A 303 -27.77 -2.56 -22.70
N GLY A 304 -28.21 -1.88 -23.78
CA GLY A 304 -28.48 -2.47 -25.10
C GLY A 304 -27.26 -2.52 -26.02
N GLN A 305 -27.48 -2.86 -27.30
CA GLN A 305 -26.40 -3.07 -28.28
C GLN A 305 -25.66 -1.79 -28.72
N ASP A 306 -26.26 -0.61 -28.51
CA ASP A 306 -25.68 0.69 -28.87
C ASP A 306 -24.99 1.39 -27.69
N ASP A 307 -25.00 0.75 -26.52
CA ASP A 307 -24.41 1.25 -25.28
C ASP A 307 -23.07 0.55 -25.02
N GLU A 308 -22.11 1.30 -24.50
CA GLU A 308 -20.80 0.76 -24.16
C GLU A 308 -20.45 1.07 -22.71
N HIS A 309 -19.90 0.08 -21.99
CA HIS A 309 -19.32 0.27 -20.66
C HIS A 309 -17.86 -0.16 -20.66
N ARG A 310 -16.99 0.61 -20.02
CA ARG A 310 -15.58 0.29 -19.81
C ARG A 310 -15.29 0.26 -18.33
N ILE A 311 -14.77 -0.86 -17.83
CA ILE A 311 -14.29 -1.00 -16.45
C ILE A 311 -12.78 -1.05 -16.46
N SER A 312 -12.15 -0.19 -15.67
CA SER A 312 -10.69 -0.08 -15.60
C SER A 312 -10.22 0.23 -14.18
N LYS A 313 -8.89 0.30 -13.99
CA LYS A 313 -8.25 0.68 -12.72
C LYS A 313 -8.78 -0.10 -11.52
N ILE A 314 -9.04 -1.40 -11.70
CA ILE A 314 -9.57 -2.24 -10.65
C ILE A 314 -8.43 -2.54 -9.68
N GLN A 315 -8.58 -2.09 -8.44
CA GLN A 315 -7.66 -2.37 -7.36
C GLN A 315 -8.41 -2.97 -6.18
N LEU A 316 -7.84 -4.03 -5.61
CA LEU A 316 -8.25 -4.55 -4.32
C LEU A 316 -7.09 -4.36 -3.36
N SER A 317 -7.32 -3.74 -2.21
CA SER A 317 -6.31 -3.62 -1.17
C SER A 317 -6.87 -3.91 0.21
N THR A 318 -6.01 -4.22 1.18
CA THR A 318 -6.43 -4.29 2.58
C THR A 318 -6.91 -2.92 3.07
N TRP A 319 -7.88 -2.88 4.00
CA TRP A 319 -8.30 -1.64 4.64
C TRP A 319 -7.83 -1.61 6.10
N PRO A 320 -6.76 -0.85 6.40
CA PRO A 320 -6.30 -0.69 7.77
C PRO A 320 -7.35 0.06 8.62
N SER A 321 -7.72 -0.53 9.75
CA SER A 321 -8.76 -0.14 10.72
C SER A 321 -8.62 1.22 11.40
N GLY A 322 -7.51 1.93 11.24
CA GLY A 322 -7.37 3.26 11.84
C GLY A 322 -7.84 4.36 10.90
N SER A 323 -8.88 5.11 11.26
CA SER A 323 -9.33 6.27 10.48
C SER A 323 -8.17 7.22 10.19
N VAL A 324 -8.04 7.66 8.93
CA VAL A 324 -7.03 8.63 8.50
C VAL A 324 -7.12 9.90 9.35
N GLU A 325 -8.31 10.24 9.82
CA GLU A 325 -8.59 11.40 10.69
C GLU A 325 -7.94 11.27 12.07
N ALA A 326 -8.10 10.12 12.77
CA ALA A 326 -7.47 9.90 14.07
C ALA A 326 -5.93 9.95 13.97
N ARG A 327 -5.37 9.53 12.82
CA ARG A 327 -3.93 9.59 12.53
C ARG A 327 -3.42 10.99 12.20
N GLN A 328 -4.27 11.88 11.67
CA GLN A 328 -3.88 13.20 11.16
C GLN A 328 -4.35 14.37 12.01
N GLU A 329 -5.10 14.13 13.09
CA GLU A 329 -5.57 15.19 13.98
C GLU A 329 -4.38 15.99 14.55
N LYS A 330 -4.30 17.29 14.23
CA LYS A 330 -3.37 18.22 14.88
C LYS A 330 -3.83 18.47 16.30
N ARG A 331 -2.96 18.24 17.29
CA ARG A 331 -3.37 18.25 18.70
C ARG A 331 -2.75 19.36 19.51
N PRO A 332 -3.52 19.98 20.42
CA PRO A 332 -2.96 20.77 21.50
C PRO A 332 -2.17 19.87 22.45
N ALA A 333 -1.14 20.42 23.10
CA ALA A 333 -0.35 19.69 24.08
C ALA A 333 -1.24 19.24 25.26
N THR A 334 -1.52 17.93 25.35
CA THR A 334 -2.26 17.33 26.46
C THR A 334 -1.30 16.90 27.57
N LYS A 335 -1.73 16.97 28.83
CA LYS A 335 -0.98 16.42 29.99
C LYS A 335 -1.20 14.91 30.20
N ARG A 336 -1.90 14.26 29.27
CA ARG A 336 -2.38 12.87 29.36
C ARG A 336 -2.21 12.19 28.01
N ASP A 337 -2.09 10.88 28.03
CA ASP A 337 -2.15 10.06 26.84
C ASP A 337 -3.56 10.12 26.26
N THR A 338 -3.70 9.80 24.98
CA THR A 338 -5.00 9.74 24.31
C THR A 338 -5.07 8.52 23.41
N LEU A 339 -6.10 7.71 23.59
CA LEU A 339 -6.43 6.56 22.77
C LEU A 339 -7.57 6.92 21.83
N TYR A 340 -7.48 6.48 20.59
CA TYR A 340 -8.57 6.49 19.62
C TYR A 340 -8.87 5.04 19.26
N ASP A 341 -10.14 4.66 19.38
CA ASP A 341 -10.60 3.38 18.85
C ASP A 341 -10.78 3.44 17.32
N ILE A 342 -11.13 2.31 16.72
CA ILE A 342 -11.38 2.19 15.29
C ILE A 342 -12.58 3.03 14.79
N ASP A 343 -13.49 3.40 15.70
CA ASP A 343 -14.65 4.25 15.42
C ASP A 343 -14.32 5.74 15.61
N SER A 344 -13.04 6.07 15.88
CA SER A 344 -12.54 7.42 16.16
C SER A 344 -13.05 8.04 17.47
N ASN A 345 -13.59 7.24 18.39
CA ASN A 345 -13.91 7.74 19.72
C ASN A 345 -12.63 8.04 20.48
N ARG A 346 -12.60 9.21 21.11
CA ARG A 346 -11.44 9.69 21.85
C ARG A 346 -11.57 9.37 23.34
N ILE A 347 -10.57 8.66 23.88
CA ILE A 347 -10.44 8.37 25.30
C ILE A 347 -9.17 9.04 25.83
N SER A 348 -9.31 9.95 26.81
CA SER A 348 -8.16 10.61 27.45
C SER A 348 -7.80 9.92 28.75
N GLY A 349 -6.52 9.62 28.97
CA GLY A 349 -6.12 8.78 30.08
C GLY A 349 -4.62 8.48 30.12
N LYS A 350 -4.27 7.24 30.47
CA LYS A 350 -2.87 6.78 30.54
C LYS A 350 -2.75 5.38 29.95
N LEU A 351 -1.84 5.20 29.00
CA LEU A 351 -1.47 3.86 28.55
C LEU A 351 -0.64 3.19 29.64
N LEU A 352 -1.16 2.15 30.27
CA LEU A 352 -0.46 1.45 31.36
C LEU A 352 0.52 0.43 30.79
N SER A 353 0.06 -0.41 29.86
CA SER A 353 0.91 -1.43 29.25
C SER A 353 0.37 -1.90 27.89
N ILE A 354 1.27 -2.52 27.13
CA ILE A 354 0.91 -3.37 25.99
C ILE A 354 1.57 -4.73 26.24
N GLN A 355 0.77 -5.79 26.18
CA GLN A 355 1.24 -7.16 26.37
C GLN A 355 1.25 -7.90 25.03
N SER A 356 2.31 -8.70 24.81
CA SER A 356 2.45 -9.53 23.62
C SER A 356 1.27 -10.48 23.47
N GLY A 357 0.75 -10.62 22.26
CA GLY A 357 -0.35 -11.50 21.90
C GLY A 357 -0.67 -11.36 20.41
N ASN A 358 -1.57 -12.19 19.91
CA ASN A 358 -2.12 -12.03 18.55
C ASN A 358 -3.65 -11.95 18.60
N PRO A 359 -4.23 -10.73 18.66
CA PRO A 359 -3.56 -9.42 18.69
C PRO A 359 -2.98 -9.05 20.08
N PRO A 360 -2.04 -8.09 20.17
CA PRO A 360 -1.57 -7.56 21.45
C PRO A 360 -2.71 -7.00 22.30
N LEU A 361 -2.58 -7.05 23.62
CA LEU A 361 -3.55 -6.48 24.55
C LEU A 361 -3.05 -5.14 25.10
N ILE A 362 -3.90 -4.12 25.04
CA ILE A 362 -3.63 -2.75 25.44
C ILE A 362 -4.39 -2.47 26.73
N LEU A 363 -3.69 -2.11 27.80
CA LEU A 363 -4.30 -1.66 29.04
C LEU A 363 -4.23 -0.14 29.12
N PHE A 364 -5.39 0.51 29.01
CA PHE A 364 -5.50 1.98 29.02
C PHE A 364 -6.42 2.43 30.15
N GLU A 365 -5.90 3.23 31.07
CA GLU A 365 -6.64 3.77 32.21
C GLU A 365 -7.39 5.04 31.80
N ASN A 366 -8.69 5.10 32.11
CA ASN A 366 -9.52 6.30 31.97
C ASN A 366 -9.94 6.77 33.38
N PRO A 367 -9.82 8.07 33.71
CA PRO A 367 -10.31 8.62 34.98
C PRO A 367 -11.77 8.29 35.33
N HIS A 368 -12.61 7.98 34.34
CA HIS A 368 -14.02 7.62 34.52
C HIS A 368 -14.26 6.11 34.63
N ASP A 369 -13.23 5.28 34.46
CA ASP A 369 -13.27 3.83 34.63
C ASP A 369 -12.06 3.38 35.48
N PRO A 370 -12.24 3.23 36.81
CA PRO A 370 -11.15 2.90 37.73
C PRO A 370 -10.68 1.45 37.62
N SER A 371 -11.33 0.60 36.81
CA SER A 371 -10.96 -0.81 36.65
C SER A 371 -10.82 -1.20 35.17
N PRO A 372 -9.87 -0.56 34.45
CA PRO A 372 -9.74 -0.71 33.01
C PRO A 372 -9.52 -2.17 32.61
N GLN A 373 -10.25 -2.62 31.60
CA GLN A 373 -10.08 -3.95 31.02
C GLN A 373 -9.07 -3.92 29.87
N PRO A 374 -8.30 -4.99 29.64
CA PRO A 374 -7.44 -5.10 28.46
C PRO A 374 -8.25 -5.04 27.16
N LEU A 375 -7.86 -4.17 26.25
CA LEU A 375 -8.44 -4.03 24.92
C LEU A 375 -7.56 -4.72 23.89
N PRO A 376 -8.08 -5.58 22.99
CA PRO A 376 -7.30 -6.09 21.89
C PRO A 376 -6.91 -4.96 20.94
N ALA A 377 -5.67 -4.97 20.44
CA ALA A 377 -5.14 -3.94 19.55
C ALA A 377 -5.97 -3.71 18.28
N THR A 378 -6.76 -4.71 17.85
CA THR A 378 -7.70 -4.61 16.72
C THR A 378 -8.87 -3.66 16.95
N GLN A 379 -9.11 -3.24 18.20
CA GLN A 379 -10.11 -2.23 18.56
C GLN A 379 -9.49 -0.84 18.71
N VAL A 380 -8.16 -0.71 18.61
CA VAL A 380 -7.45 0.54 18.85
C VAL A 380 -6.85 1.02 17.53
N ALA A 381 -7.19 2.23 17.09
CA ALA A 381 -6.58 2.83 15.91
C ALA A 381 -5.18 3.38 16.23
N VAL A 382 -5.10 4.21 17.27
CA VAL A 382 -3.87 4.89 17.66
C VAL A 382 -3.86 5.26 19.13
N VAL A 383 -2.69 5.15 19.76
CA VAL A 383 -2.43 5.74 21.08
C VAL A 383 -1.37 6.82 20.92
N HIS A 384 -1.68 8.02 21.39
CA HIS A 384 -0.74 9.13 21.44
C HIS A 384 -0.29 9.34 22.87
N LEU A 385 1.02 9.46 23.03
CA LEU A 385 1.67 9.55 24.33
C LEU A 385 1.82 11.02 24.70
N HIS A 386 1.66 11.33 25.98
CA HIS A 386 2.02 12.63 26.51
C HIS A 386 3.52 12.89 26.28
N GLN A 387 3.81 14.06 25.69
CA GLN A 387 5.16 14.44 25.29
C GLN A 387 5.88 15.22 26.39
N THR A 388 7.06 14.75 26.74
CA THR A 388 7.98 15.42 27.69
C THR A 388 9.33 15.76 27.05
N LEU A 389 9.67 15.13 25.93
CA LEU A 389 10.87 15.44 25.14
C LEU A 389 10.56 16.48 24.06
N GLN A 390 11.50 17.39 23.87
CA GLN A 390 11.47 18.33 22.74
C GLN A 390 11.98 17.62 21.47
N PRO A 391 11.44 17.99 20.28
CA PRO A 391 11.96 17.48 19.02
C PRO A 391 13.45 17.82 18.86
N ILE A 392 14.24 16.83 18.44
CA ILE A 392 15.65 17.03 18.12
C ILE A 392 15.75 17.66 16.72
N LYS A 393 16.75 18.53 16.50
CA LYS A 393 16.99 19.18 15.21
C LYS A 393 16.96 18.15 14.07
N PRO A 394 16.23 18.42 12.96
CA PRO A 394 16.09 17.47 11.87
C PRO A 394 17.46 17.20 11.24
N PRO A 395 17.80 15.92 11.03
CA PRO A 395 19.10 15.57 10.49
C PRO A 395 19.09 15.62 8.95
N CYS A 396 20.27 15.43 8.34
CA CYS A 396 20.54 15.86 6.96
C CYS A 396 19.98 14.94 5.87
N TYR A 397 19.64 13.70 6.19
CA TYR A 397 19.18 12.72 5.23
C TYR A 397 17.89 12.06 5.71
N ARG A 398 16.99 11.78 4.77
CA ARG A 398 15.78 11.00 4.98
C ARG A 398 15.94 9.67 4.27
N ILE A 399 15.76 8.58 5.01
CA ILE A 399 15.74 7.23 4.48
C ILE A 399 14.30 6.75 4.51
N GLU A 400 13.74 6.47 3.34
CA GLU A 400 12.42 5.87 3.22
C GLU A 400 12.57 4.35 3.24
N LEU A 401 11.80 3.70 4.11
CA LEU A 401 11.79 2.26 4.24
C LEU A 401 10.81 1.65 3.24
N ARG A 402 11.03 0.39 2.87
CA ARG A 402 10.04 -0.35 2.08
C ARG A 402 8.78 -0.59 2.89
N HIS A 403 7.66 -0.62 2.17
CA HIS A 403 6.31 -0.88 2.67
C HIS A 403 5.71 0.21 3.57
N GLN A 404 6.48 0.90 4.43
CA GLN A 404 6.09 2.14 5.13
C GLN A 404 7.24 2.71 5.98
N GLY A 405 7.15 4.00 6.33
CA GLY A 405 7.99 4.62 7.35
C GLY A 405 9.25 5.28 6.78
N PHE A 406 9.89 6.05 7.64
CA PHE A 406 11.10 6.78 7.31
C PHE A 406 11.90 7.10 8.57
N LEU A 407 13.20 7.21 8.41
CA LEU A 407 14.11 7.65 9.45
C LEU A 407 14.92 8.83 8.92
N HIS A 408 15.12 9.84 9.75
CA HIS A 408 16.07 10.88 9.43
C HIS A 408 17.41 10.59 10.13
N LEU A 409 18.52 10.69 9.40
CA LEU A 409 19.88 10.42 9.89
C LEU A 409 20.86 11.54 9.51
N SER A 410 21.81 11.82 10.40
CA SER A 410 22.88 12.79 10.14
C SER A 410 24.07 12.12 9.47
N HIS A 411 24.43 10.93 9.96
CA HIS A 411 25.57 10.16 9.50
C HIS A 411 25.19 8.69 9.33
N PHE A 412 25.59 8.09 8.22
CA PHE A 412 25.44 6.69 7.93
C PHE A 412 26.51 6.22 6.94
N THR A 413 26.79 4.93 6.94
CA THR A 413 27.52 4.26 5.87
C THR A 413 26.61 3.20 5.25
N LEU A 414 26.70 3.02 3.94
CA LEU A 414 26.03 1.93 3.23
C LEU A 414 27.08 1.17 2.45
N ARG A 415 27.43 -0.04 2.89
CA ARG A 415 28.43 -0.91 2.28
C ARG A 415 27.96 -2.36 2.39
N GLU A 416 28.32 -3.20 1.44
CA GLU A 416 27.99 -4.63 1.47
C GLU A 416 26.48 -4.91 1.66
N GLY A 417 25.64 -4.05 1.08
CA GLY A 417 24.19 -4.18 1.18
C GLY A 417 23.60 -3.89 2.57
N ARG A 418 24.33 -3.22 3.47
CA ARG A 418 23.84 -2.84 4.80
C ARG A 418 24.12 -1.37 5.11
N LEU A 419 23.09 -0.68 5.57
CA LEU A 419 23.20 0.66 6.13
C LEU A 419 23.53 0.56 7.61
N GLN A 420 24.59 1.23 8.05
CA GLN A 420 24.98 1.36 9.44
C GLN A 420 24.92 2.82 9.86
N ALA A 421 24.28 3.08 11.00
CA ALA A 421 24.14 4.44 11.52
C ALA A 421 23.87 4.46 13.03
N THR A 422 23.94 5.65 13.63
CA THR A 422 23.46 5.89 14.98
C THR A 422 22.32 6.91 14.92
N HIS A 423 21.12 6.47 15.24
CA HIS A 423 19.94 7.31 15.29
C HIS A 423 19.84 8.00 16.66
N PRO A 424 19.48 9.29 16.73
CA PRO A 424 19.48 10.06 17.98
C PRO A 424 18.57 9.48 19.08
N LEU A 425 17.48 8.81 18.69
CA LEU A 425 16.51 8.21 19.63
C LEU A 425 16.54 6.67 19.68
N LEU A 426 17.01 6.02 18.61
CA LEU A 426 16.97 4.55 18.48
C LEU A 426 18.34 3.92 18.78
N GLY A 427 19.41 4.72 18.86
CA GLY A 427 20.77 4.22 19.04
C GLY A 427 21.33 3.60 17.75
N PRO A 428 22.27 2.64 17.87
CA PRO A 428 22.87 1.98 16.72
C PRO A 428 21.85 1.20 15.88
N LEU A 429 21.91 1.37 14.56
CA LEU A 429 21.05 0.71 13.59
C LEU A 429 21.88 0.00 12.52
N THR A 430 21.44 -1.19 12.13
CA THR A 430 21.93 -1.89 10.94
C THR A 430 20.73 -2.32 10.10
N ILE A 431 20.54 -1.67 8.95
CA ILE A 431 19.37 -1.87 8.08
C ILE A 431 19.85 -2.51 6.77
N PRO A 432 19.40 -3.73 6.44
CA PRO A 432 19.64 -4.33 5.14
C PRO A 432 19.10 -3.44 4.00
N ARG A 433 19.85 -3.34 2.90
CA ARG A 433 19.51 -2.48 1.75
C ARG A 433 18.16 -2.85 1.11
N ASP A 434 17.80 -4.13 1.11
CA ASP A 434 16.50 -4.61 0.63
C ASP A 434 15.32 -4.08 1.46
N HIS A 435 15.53 -3.56 2.67
CA HIS A 435 14.51 -2.88 3.45
C HIS A 435 14.43 -1.36 3.20
N ILE A 436 15.31 -0.81 2.36
CA ILE A 436 15.36 0.62 2.03
C ILE A 436 14.74 0.84 0.64
N LEU A 437 13.81 1.79 0.55
CA LEU A 437 13.21 2.23 -0.70
C LEU A 437 14.05 3.34 -1.34
N SER A 438 14.34 4.39 -0.58
CA SER A 438 15.06 5.53 -1.08
C SER A 438 15.87 6.24 0.01
N LEU A 439 16.85 7.01 -0.44
CA LEU A 439 17.62 7.93 0.37
C LEU A 439 17.54 9.32 -0.27
N LYS A 440 17.21 10.33 0.51
CA LYS A 440 17.05 11.72 0.02
C LYS A 440 17.79 12.68 0.94
N LYS A 441 18.41 13.70 0.36
CA LYS A 441 18.90 14.83 1.13
C LYS A 441 17.69 15.58 1.69
N PHE A 442 17.68 15.80 2.99
CA PHE A 442 16.59 16.48 3.68
C PHE A 442 17.02 17.92 4.00
N GLN A 443 16.36 18.88 3.35
CA GLN A 443 16.42 20.29 3.75
C GLN A 443 15.19 20.56 4.62
N PRO A 444 15.37 20.96 5.89
CA PRO A 444 14.28 21.14 6.84
C PRO A 444 13.33 22.30 6.52
#